data_AF-A0AAV7HJY8-F1
#
_entry.id   AF-A0AAV7HJY8-F1
#
_cell.length_a   1.000
_cell.length_b   1.000
_cell.length_c   1.000
_cell.angle_alpha   90.00
_cell.angle_beta   90.00
_cell.angle_gamma   90.00
#
_symmetry.space_group_name_H-M   'P 1'
#
loop_
_entity.id
_entity.type
_entity.pdbx_description
1 polymer ?
#
loop_
_entity_poly.entity_id
_entity_poly.type
_entity_poly.pdbx_seq_one_letter_code
_entity_poly.pdbx_strand_id
1 'polypeptide(L)'
;MSIISSQSPSLSFSASSIFLPTPKSLLVSAFNPSPRTTTLLSSSKTLTLIRASSSSLPIFSFTGEKIGNALLVLKSAPPDTARAVVHRAIIAEQQNQRRGTASTLTRGEVSGGGKKPYPQKKTGRARRGSQRTPLRPGGGVIFGPKPKDWSIKINRKERRLALSTAIASAASSSDALVVEDFAHLFDARPKTKDFIAAMRRWGLDPKDKSLFLLTEVPDNVKLSCRNIGTLKMLTPRTLNLFDILDSAKLVLTKSAVDYLNSMYGEGSEKVDDEEEDEDGEQAALEAAAVEMIGCRASRNENLPTCDAAADKSRCMIDKGEKKVREQRKDRRSNNLSTVCLSPFSFLRN
;
A
#
# COMPACT_ATOMS: atom_id res chain seq x y z
N MET A 1 -48.85 35.51 -14.76
CA MET A 1 -49.17 36.71 -13.95
C MET A 1 -50.18 36.30 -12.90
N SER A 2 -49.78 36.27 -11.62
CA SER A 2 -50.64 36.40 -10.42
C SER A 2 -49.73 36.23 -9.19
N ILE A 3 -49.39 37.35 -8.57
CA ILE A 3 -48.53 37.49 -7.39
C ILE A 3 -49.47 37.84 -6.23
N ILE A 4 -49.53 37.02 -5.18
CA ILE A 4 -50.17 37.34 -3.89
C ILE A 4 -49.32 36.61 -2.84
N SER A 5 -48.38 37.27 -2.16
CA SER A 5 -48.52 38.14 -0.98
C SER A 5 -47.97 37.41 0.25
N SER A 6 -46.79 37.85 0.66
CA SER A 6 -46.06 37.44 1.86
C SER A 6 -46.73 37.95 3.14
N GLN A 7 -46.92 37.08 4.13
CA GLN A 7 -47.09 37.48 5.52
C GLN A 7 -46.14 36.67 6.42
N SER A 8 -45.34 37.41 7.21
CA SER A 8 -44.38 36.93 8.20
C SER A 8 -45.07 36.52 9.50
N PRO A 9 -44.68 35.42 10.17
CA PRO A 9 -45.16 35.12 11.51
C PRO A 9 -44.33 35.82 12.60
N SER A 10 -45.00 36.57 13.45
CA SER A 10 -44.48 37.18 14.67
C SER A 10 -44.32 36.16 15.81
N LEU A 11 -43.22 36.30 16.54
CA LEU A 11 -42.83 35.53 17.71
C LEU A 11 -43.81 35.71 18.89
N SER A 12 -44.16 34.62 19.57
CA SER A 12 -44.68 34.68 20.94
C SER A 12 -44.05 33.59 21.81
N PHE A 13 -43.24 34.05 22.77
CA PHE A 13 -42.60 33.30 23.84
C PHE A 13 -43.62 33.14 24.97
N SER A 14 -43.81 31.93 25.49
CA SER A 14 -44.47 31.73 26.79
C SER A 14 -43.91 30.49 27.46
N ALA A 15 -43.04 30.75 28.42
CA ALA A 15 -42.57 29.80 29.41
C ALA A 15 -43.60 29.73 30.54
N SER A 16 -43.93 28.52 31.00
CA SER A 16 -44.44 28.33 32.36
C SER A 16 -44.02 26.96 32.88
N SER A 17 -43.13 27.02 33.86
CA SER A 17 -42.77 26.01 34.84
C SER A 17 -43.92 25.74 35.82
N ILE A 18 -44.24 24.47 36.08
CA ILE A 18 -44.91 24.05 37.31
C ILE A 18 -44.20 22.80 37.86
N PHE A 19 -43.95 22.84 39.15
CA PHE A 19 -43.04 22.04 39.96
C PHE A 19 -43.87 21.26 41.01
N LEU A 20 -43.27 20.21 41.61
CA LEU A 20 -43.64 19.44 42.82
C LEU A 20 -44.63 18.24 42.67
N PRO A 21 -44.64 17.26 43.62
CA PRO A 21 -43.53 16.63 44.34
C PRO A 21 -43.69 15.08 44.44
N THR A 22 -42.69 14.42 45.03
CA THR A 22 -42.69 12.99 45.42
C THR A 22 -43.65 12.70 46.59
N PRO A 23 -44.02 11.42 46.78
CA PRO A 23 -43.86 10.86 48.12
C PRO A 23 -43.18 9.48 48.14
N LYS A 24 -42.37 9.28 49.17
CA LYS A 24 -41.83 7.99 49.60
C LYS A 24 -42.89 7.30 50.47
N SER A 25 -43.12 6.00 50.25
CA SER A 25 -43.55 5.11 51.35
C SER A 25 -43.00 3.70 51.11
N LEU A 26 -42.30 3.22 52.12
CA LEU A 26 -41.71 1.90 52.27
C LEU A 26 -42.82 0.84 52.37
N LEU A 27 -42.70 -0.25 51.62
CA LEU A 27 -43.16 -1.56 52.07
C LEU A 27 -42.14 -2.63 51.65
N VAL A 28 -41.61 -3.28 52.67
CA VAL A 28 -40.76 -4.47 52.63
C VAL A 28 -41.64 -5.65 52.22
N SER A 29 -41.29 -6.34 51.14
CA SER A 29 -41.74 -7.71 50.89
C SER A 29 -40.54 -8.56 50.48
N ALA A 30 -40.31 -9.61 51.27
CA ALA A 30 -39.22 -10.55 51.14
C ALA A 30 -39.11 -11.13 49.72
N PHE A 31 -37.95 -10.96 49.10
CA PHE A 31 -37.56 -11.65 47.88
C PHE A 31 -37.02 -13.03 48.25
N ASN A 32 -37.79 -14.08 47.93
CA ASN A 32 -37.26 -15.45 47.82
C ASN A 32 -36.57 -15.61 46.45
N PRO A 33 -35.28 -15.95 46.38
CA PRO A 33 -34.66 -16.32 45.11
C PRO A 33 -34.95 -17.79 44.81
N SER A 34 -35.88 -18.05 43.90
CA SER A 34 -35.93 -19.32 43.16
C SER A 34 -34.89 -19.28 42.04
N PRO A 35 -34.09 -20.33 41.83
CA PRO A 35 -33.10 -20.34 40.77
C PRO A 35 -33.81 -20.47 39.42
N ARG A 36 -33.89 -19.37 38.67
CA ARG A 36 -34.21 -19.44 37.24
C ARG A 36 -33.02 -20.02 36.51
N THR A 37 -33.15 -21.30 36.18
CA THR A 37 -32.32 -22.01 35.21
C THR A 37 -32.24 -21.15 33.94
N THR A 38 -31.08 -20.55 33.71
CA THR A 38 -30.79 -19.86 32.45
C THR A 38 -30.66 -20.93 31.37
N THR A 39 -31.75 -21.20 30.66
CA THR A 39 -31.67 -21.87 29.37
C THR A 39 -30.95 -20.92 28.43
N LEU A 40 -29.63 -21.06 28.34
CA LEU A 40 -28.82 -20.49 27.29
C LEU A 40 -29.27 -21.14 25.98
N LEU A 41 -30.26 -20.54 25.33
CA LEU A 41 -30.51 -20.77 23.93
C LEU A 41 -29.26 -20.24 23.21
N SER A 42 -28.33 -21.16 22.94
CA SER A 42 -27.20 -20.94 22.05
C SER A 42 -27.76 -20.54 20.69
N SER A 43 -27.88 -19.23 20.47
CA SER A 43 -28.03 -18.69 19.13
C SER A 43 -26.66 -18.80 18.49
N SER A 44 -26.38 -19.96 17.91
CA SER A 44 -25.33 -20.13 16.91
C SER A 44 -25.73 -19.29 15.69
N LYS A 45 -25.46 -17.99 15.79
CA LYS A 45 -25.58 -17.06 14.67
C LYS A 45 -24.55 -17.51 13.64
N THR A 46 -25.00 -18.26 12.63
CA THR A 46 -24.19 -18.72 11.51
C THR A 46 -23.71 -17.50 10.73
N LEU A 47 -22.50 -17.03 11.05
CA LEU A 47 -21.77 -16.03 10.26
C LEU A 47 -21.18 -16.69 9.01
N THR A 48 -22.02 -17.20 8.12
CA THR A 48 -21.57 -17.67 6.81
C THR A 48 -22.40 -17.01 5.73
N LEU A 49 -21.99 -15.79 5.37
CA LEU A 49 -22.43 -15.12 4.14
C LEU A 49 -21.24 -14.88 3.21
N ILE A 50 -20.29 -15.84 3.17
CA ILE A 50 -19.25 -15.94 2.14
C ILE A 50 -19.75 -16.98 1.14
N ARG A 51 -19.75 -16.65 -0.15
CA ARG A 51 -20.26 -17.51 -1.23
C ARG A 51 -19.13 -17.87 -2.19
N ALA A 52 -19.03 -19.11 -2.65
CA ALA A 52 -18.26 -19.42 -3.86
C ALA A 52 -18.93 -18.82 -5.10
N SER A 53 -18.14 -18.04 -5.84
CA SER A 53 -18.41 -17.78 -7.25
C SER A 53 -17.57 -18.75 -8.07
N SER A 54 -18.24 -19.60 -8.86
CA SER A 54 -17.61 -20.40 -9.90
C SER A 54 -17.78 -19.70 -11.25
N SER A 55 -16.68 -19.49 -11.97
CA SER A 55 -16.66 -18.89 -13.31
C SER A 55 -15.84 -19.77 -14.26
N SER A 56 -16.39 -20.08 -15.42
CA SER A 56 -15.65 -20.80 -16.48
C SER A 56 -14.95 -19.79 -17.40
N LEU A 57 -13.63 -19.91 -17.53
CA LEU A 57 -12.83 -19.03 -18.39
C LEU A 57 -12.32 -19.79 -19.62
N PRO A 58 -12.37 -19.20 -20.83
CA PRO A 58 -11.82 -19.82 -22.03
C PRO A 58 -10.29 -19.86 -21.98
N ILE A 59 -9.72 -21.00 -22.40
CA ILE A 59 -8.28 -21.21 -22.55
C ILE A 59 -7.90 -21.00 -24.00
N PHE A 60 -6.99 -20.06 -24.25
CA PHE A 60 -6.44 -19.75 -25.55
C PHE A 60 -5.02 -20.30 -25.73
N SER A 61 -4.75 -20.81 -26.92
CA SER A 61 -3.42 -21.16 -27.40
C SER A 61 -2.60 -19.90 -27.71
N PHE A 62 -1.31 -20.08 -28.00
CA PHE A 62 -0.48 -19.00 -28.52
C PHE A 62 -0.89 -18.53 -29.94
N THR A 63 -1.59 -19.38 -30.71
CA THR A 63 -2.11 -19.02 -32.03
C THR A 63 -3.40 -18.19 -31.94
N GLY A 64 -4.06 -18.19 -30.77
CA GLY A 64 -5.35 -17.52 -30.55
C GLY A 64 -6.55 -18.45 -30.68
N GLU A 65 -6.32 -19.75 -30.81
CA GLU A 65 -7.38 -20.76 -30.86
C GLU A 65 -7.87 -21.13 -29.47
N LYS A 66 -9.18 -21.35 -29.33
CA LYS A 66 -9.79 -21.79 -28.07
C LYS A 66 -9.61 -23.30 -27.90
N ILE A 67 -8.80 -23.72 -26.94
CA ILE A 67 -8.48 -25.13 -26.67
C ILE A 67 -9.46 -25.75 -25.66
N GLY A 68 -9.89 -24.99 -24.65
CA GLY A 68 -10.72 -25.53 -23.57
C GLY A 68 -11.31 -24.46 -22.65
N ASN A 69 -11.81 -24.90 -21.50
CA ASN A 69 -12.33 -24.02 -20.44
C ASN A 69 -11.64 -24.38 -19.11
N ALA A 70 -11.24 -23.39 -18.33
CA ALA A 70 -10.74 -23.52 -16.97
C ALA A 70 -11.83 -23.11 -15.97
N LEU A 71 -11.88 -23.77 -14.81
CA LEU A 71 -12.79 -23.41 -13.73
C LEU A 71 -12.04 -22.61 -12.66
N LEU A 72 -12.55 -21.41 -12.37
CA LEU A 72 -12.07 -20.56 -11.30
C LEU A 72 -13.13 -20.53 -10.18
N VAL A 73 -12.77 -21.01 -8.99
CA VAL A 73 -13.65 -21.11 -7.82
C VAL A 73 -13.05 -20.28 -6.69
N LEU A 74 -13.68 -19.15 -6.37
CA LEU A 74 -13.17 -18.20 -5.38
C LEU A 74 -14.22 -17.90 -4.32
N LYS A 75 -13.76 -17.70 -3.07
CA LYS A 75 -14.57 -17.10 -2.01
C LYS A 75 -14.91 -15.66 -2.38
N SER A 76 -16.18 -15.34 -2.54
CA SER A 76 -16.65 -14.00 -2.87
C SER A 76 -17.48 -13.42 -1.74
N ALA A 77 -17.37 -12.10 -1.56
CA ALA A 77 -18.27 -11.35 -0.71
C ALA A 77 -19.69 -11.34 -1.32
N PRO A 78 -20.73 -11.26 -0.48
CA PRO A 78 -22.09 -11.18 -0.97
C PRO A 78 -22.30 -9.85 -1.72
N PRO A 79 -23.23 -9.79 -2.69
CA PRO A 79 -23.38 -8.65 -3.57
C PRO A 79 -23.64 -7.33 -2.81
N ASP A 80 -24.32 -7.42 -1.67
CA ASP A 80 -24.66 -6.25 -0.84
C ASP A 80 -23.43 -5.62 -0.18
N THR A 81 -22.43 -6.43 0.23
CA THR A 81 -21.24 -5.95 0.95
C THR A 81 -19.98 -5.92 0.10
N ALA A 82 -19.98 -6.56 -1.09
CA ALA A 82 -18.84 -6.68 -1.99
C ALA A 82 -18.16 -5.32 -2.26
N ARG A 83 -18.96 -4.29 -2.58
CA ARG A 83 -18.45 -2.94 -2.82
C ARG A 83 -17.75 -2.35 -1.59
N ALA A 84 -18.31 -2.56 -0.39
CA ALA A 84 -17.77 -1.99 0.85
C ALA A 84 -16.44 -2.64 1.23
N VAL A 85 -16.33 -3.96 1.10
CA VAL A 85 -15.10 -4.73 1.39
C VAL A 85 -13.97 -4.29 0.45
N VAL A 86 -14.25 -4.23 -0.86
CA VAL A 86 -13.27 -3.79 -1.86
C VAL A 86 -12.87 -2.33 -1.64
N HIS A 87 -13.83 -1.43 -1.41
CA HIS A 87 -13.56 -0.01 -1.13
C HIS A 87 -12.66 0.18 0.09
N ARG A 88 -12.94 -0.51 1.20
CA ARG A 88 -12.12 -0.40 2.41
C ARG A 88 -10.68 -0.87 2.16
N ALA A 89 -10.52 -1.98 1.46
CA ALA A 89 -9.20 -2.52 1.15
C ALA A 89 -8.39 -1.59 0.24
N ILE A 90 -8.99 -1.00 -0.80
CA ILE A 90 -8.24 -0.09 -1.69
C ILE A 90 -7.89 1.24 -1.02
N ILE A 91 -8.78 1.80 -0.20
CA ILE A 91 -8.47 3.01 0.59
C ILE A 91 -7.30 2.73 1.54
N ALA A 92 -7.30 1.57 2.22
CA ALA A 92 -6.20 1.19 3.08
C ALA A 92 -4.88 1.04 2.29
N GLU A 93 -4.91 0.39 1.12
CA GLU A 93 -3.73 0.25 0.25
C GLU A 93 -3.17 1.61 -0.19
N GLN A 94 -4.00 2.48 -0.75
CA GLN A 94 -3.58 3.81 -1.20
C GLN A 94 -3.06 4.68 -0.06
N GLN A 95 -3.68 4.58 1.11
CA GLN A 95 -3.25 5.33 2.28
C GLN A 95 -1.91 4.81 2.83
N ASN A 96 -1.68 3.49 2.79
CA ASN A 96 -0.41 2.88 3.19
C ASN A 96 0.74 3.23 2.23
N GLN A 97 0.47 3.41 0.94
CA GLN A 97 1.47 3.86 -0.05
C GLN A 97 1.93 5.31 0.17
N ARG A 98 1.22 6.10 0.99
CA ARG A 98 1.53 7.51 1.24
C ARG A 98 2.72 7.67 2.20
N ARG A 99 3.79 8.31 1.73
CA ARG A 99 5.04 8.52 2.49
C ARG A 99 5.01 9.57 3.61
N GLY A 100 4.04 10.50 3.61
CA GLY A 100 3.86 11.45 4.72
C GLY A 100 5.04 12.39 5.06
N THR A 101 5.89 12.78 4.10
CA THR A 101 7.12 13.57 4.35
C THR A 101 6.92 15.09 4.51
N ALA A 102 5.68 15.58 4.43
CA ALA A 102 5.40 17.01 4.52
C ALA A 102 5.73 17.55 5.91
N SER A 103 6.59 18.58 5.98
CA SER A 103 7.01 19.21 7.22
C SER A 103 6.95 20.72 7.11
N THR A 104 6.50 21.36 8.18
CA THR A 104 6.52 22.82 8.35
C THR A 104 7.20 23.19 9.66
N LEU A 105 7.84 24.35 9.67
CA LEU A 105 8.50 24.85 10.87
C LEU A 105 7.46 25.44 11.83
N THR A 106 7.43 24.90 13.05
CA THR A 106 6.62 25.50 14.13
C THR A 106 7.28 26.80 14.61
N ARG A 107 6.55 27.59 15.41
CA ARG A 107 7.12 28.77 16.11
C ARG A 107 8.43 28.45 16.84
N GLY A 108 8.59 27.23 17.37
CA GLY A 108 9.78 26.81 18.11
C GLY A 108 10.99 26.55 17.22
N GLU A 109 10.75 26.07 15.99
CA GLU A 109 11.79 25.61 15.05
C GLU A 109 12.28 26.72 14.11
N VAL A 110 11.46 27.75 13.87
CA VAL A 110 11.85 28.89 13.02
C VAL A 110 13.05 29.62 13.63
N SER A 111 14.02 30.00 12.78
CA SER A 111 15.23 30.73 13.19
C SER A 111 14.93 32.18 13.65
N GLY A 112 15.86 32.81 14.37
CA GLY A 112 15.66 34.14 14.97
C GLY A 112 15.05 34.07 16.38
N GLY A 113 14.45 35.11 16.94
CA GLY A 113 13.76 35.04 18.25
C GLY A 113 14.65 35.24 19.51
N GLY A 114 14.15 34.84 20.68
CA GLY A 114 14.81 35.03 22.00
C GLY A 114 14.72 36.45 22.56
N LYS A 115 15.00 37.47 21.74
CA LYS A 115 14.89 38.88 22.11
C LYS A 115 13.55 39.47 21.70
N LYS A 116 12.93 40.21 22.63
CA LYS A 116 11.71 40.97 22.37
C LYS A 116 11.98 42.08 21.34
N PRO A 117 11.13 42.28 20.32
CA PRO A 117 11.39 43.26 19.27
C PRO A 117 11.41 44.72 19.73
N TYR A 118 10.57 45.06 20.72
CA TYR A 118 10.46 46.39 21.32
C TYR A 118 9.92 46.30 22.75
N PRO A 119 10.10 47.33 23.60
CA PRO A 119 9.61 47.32 24.98
C PRO A 119 8.10 47.07 25.10
N GLN A 120 7.65 46.62 26.28
CA GLN A 120 6.24 46.26 26.51
C GLN A 120 5.26 47.45 26.33
N LYS A 121 5.75 48.68 26.50
CA LYS A 121 4.95 49.92 26.54
C LYS A 121 5.73 51.04 25.84
N LYS A 122 5.07 52.19 25.64
CA LYS A 122 5.64 53.43 25.10
C LYS A 122 6.02 53.41 23.60
N THR A 123 5.53 52.43 22.83
CA THR A 123 5.82 52.30 21.38
C THR A 123 4.61 52.62 20.48
N GLY A 124 3.40 52.79 21.06
CA GLY A 124 2.16 53.00 20.29
C GLY A 124 1.71 51.83 19.41
N ARG A 125 2.45 50.70 19.42
CA ARG A 125 2.19 49.49 18.62
C ARG A 125 1.54 48.39 19.46
N ALA A 126 0.85 47.46 18.79
CA ALA A 126 0.33 46.24 19.44
C ALA A 126 1.44 45.50 20.21
N ARG A 127 1.11 44.87 21.34
CA ARG A 127 2.11 44.15 22.15
C ARG A 127 2.67 42.94 21.39
N ARG A 128 3.97 42.69 21.52
CA ARG A 128 4.63 41.54 20.87
C ARG A 128 5.59 40.84 21.82
N GLY A 129 5.55 39.51 21.78
CA GLY A 129 6.50 38.63 22.46
C GLY A 129 7.69 38.32 21.56
N SER A 130 7.52 37.36 20.65
CA SER A 130 8.57 36.86 19.75
C SER A 130 8.35 37.30 18.29
N GLN A 131 9.45 37.39 17.54
CA GLN A 131 9.42 37.59 16.08
C GLN A 131 8.95 36.34 15.32
N ARG A 132 9.15 35.14 15.89
CA ARG A 132 8.75 33.84 15.32
C ARG A 132 7.24 33.58 15.34
N THR A 133 6.44 34.61 15.59
CA THR A 133 5.00 34.46 15.75
C THR A 133 4.31 34.23 14.40
N PRO A 134 3.36 33.30 14.30
CA PRO A 134 2.62 33.01 13.06
C PRO A 134 1.91 34.22 12.45
N LEU A 135 1.58 35.21 13.28
CA LEU A 135 0.94 36.47 12.86
C LEU A 135 1.89 37.39 12.05
N ARG A 136 3.16 37.02 11.90
CA ARG A 136 4.14 37.78 11.10
C ARG A 136 4.57 36.98 9.87
N PRO A 137 4.91 37.67 8.78
CA PRO A 137 5.64 37.04 7.68
C PRO A 137 6.98 36.49 8.20
N GLY A 138 7.33 35.27 7.78
CA GLY A 138 8.49 34.54 8.30
C GLY A 138 8.31 33.94 9.70
N GLY A 139 7.11 34.00 10.28
CA GLY A 139 6.76 33.26 11.48
C GLY A 139 6.50 31.77 11.23
N GLY A 140 6.47 30.96 12.29
CA GLY A 140 6.13 29.54 12.17
C GLY A 140 4.67 29.32 11.80
N VAL A 141 4.35 28.15 11.21
CA VAL A 141 2.99 27.80 10.78
C VAL A 141 2.22 27.18 11.95
N ILE A 142 1.00 27.67 12.23
CA ILE A 142 0.08 27.04 13.20
C ILE A 142 -0.61 25.86 12.51
N PHE A 143 -0.61 24.69 13.16
CA PHE A 143 -1.24 23.46 12.66
C PHE A 143 -0.81 23.09 11.22
N GLY A 144 0.45 23.39 10.88
CA GLY A 144 1.03 22.94 9.63
C GLY A 144 1.31 21.43 9.63
N PRO A 145 1.50 20.82 8.45
CA PRO A 145 1.81 19.40 8.36
C PRO A 145 3.14 19.08 9.04
N LYS A 146 3.16 17.91 9.69
CA LYS A 146 4.35 17.28 10.25
C LYS A 146 4.53 15.89 9.64
N PRO A 147 5.78 15.40 9.53
CA PRO A 147 6.04 14.05 9.09
C PRO A 147 5.26 13.07 9.98
N LYS A 148 4.46 12.22 9.35
CA LYS A 148 3.67 11.21 10.06
C LYS A 148 3.40 10.01 9.17
N ASP A 149 3.20 8.88 9.82
CA ASP A 149 2.79 7.66 9.15
C ASP A 149 1.28 7.68 8.92
N TRP A 150 0.89 7.36 7.69
CA TRP A 150 -0.52 7.31 7.28
C TRP A 150 -1.09 5.90 7.33
N SER A 151 -0.31 4.90 7.78
CA SER A 151 -0.68 3.50 7.67
C SER A 151 -1.96 3.16 8.46
N ILE A 152 -2.85 2.40 7.83
CA ILE A 152 -4.07 1.85 8.43
C ILE A 152 -4.00 0.32 8.39
N LYS A 153 -4.30 -0.31 9.52
CA LYS A 153 -4.44 -1.77 9.64
C LYS A 153 -5.78 -2.22 9.08
N ILE A 154 -5.74 -3.27 8.25
CA ILE A 154 -6.91 -4.04 7.81
C ILE A 154 -6.69 -5.51 8.15
N ASN A 155 -7.76 -6.23 8.48
CA ASN A 155 -7.68 -7.65 8.82
C ASN A 155 -7.17 -8.46 7.61
N ARG A 156 -6.30 -9.46 7.85
CA ARG A 156 -5.72 -10.32 6.79
C ARG A 156 -6.83 -11.01 5.98
N LYS A 157 -7.83 -11.59 6.66
CA LYS A 157 -8.99 -12.27 6.06
C LYS A 157 -9.86 -11.33 5.21
N GLU A 158 -10.05 -10.08 5.66
CA GLU A 158 -10.81 -9.07 4.90
C GLU A 158 -10.07 -8.61 3.64
N ARG A 159 -8.74 -8.46 3.71
CA ARG A 159 -7.90 -8.14 2.54
C ARG A 159 -7.98 -9.24 1.48
N ARG A 160 -7.89 -10.51 1.90
CA ARG A 160 -8.02 -11.67 0.99
C ARG A 160 -9.40 -11.74 0.36
N LEU A 161 -10.45 -11.48 1.15
CA LEU A 161 -11.83 -11.41 0.63
C LEU A 161 -12.00 -10.30 -0.41
N ALA A 162 -11.36 -9.14 -0.22
CA ALA A 162 -11.39 -8.07 -1.19
C ALA A 162 -10.72 -8.47 -2.52
N LEU A 163 -9.55 -9.12 -2.45
CA LEU A 163 -8.84 -9.63 -3.62
C LEU A 163 -9.66 -10.67 -4.39
N SER A 164 -10.18 -11.67 -3.69
CA SER A 164 -10.98 -12.73 -4.30
C SER A 164 -12.27 -12.19 -4.93
N THR A 165 -12.93 -11.23 -4.28
CA THR A 165 -14.11 -10.54 -4.82
C THR A 165 -13.77 -9.74 -6.09
N ALA A 166 -12.62 -9.07 -6.13
CA ALA A 166 -12.18 -8.32 -7.32
C ALA A 166 -11.87 -9.25 -8.50
N ILE A 167 -11.16 -10.36 -8.26
CA ILE A 167 -10.86 -11.35 -9.31
C ILE A 167 -12.15 -12.03 -9.80
N ALA A 168 -13.06 -12.40 -8.89
CA ALA A 168 -14.35 -12.98 -9.24
C ALA A 168 -15.21 -12.02 -10.11
N SER A 169 -15.17 -10.72 -9.80
CA SER A 169 -15.83 -9.71 -10.61
C SER A 169 -15.23 -9.62 -12.01
N ALA A 170 -13.90 -9.60 -12.13
CA ALA A 170 -13.20 -9.57 -13.42
C ALA A 170 -13.45 -10.84 -14.26
N ALA A 171 -13.58 -11.99 -13.59
CA ALA A 171 -13.94 -13.24 -14.25
C ALA A 171 -15.39 -13.27 -14.75
N SER A 172 -16.30 -12.59 -14.04
CA SER A 172 -17.72 -12.52 -14.40
C SER A 172 -18.00 -11.56 -15.56
N SER A 173 -17.20 -10.51 -15.73
CA SER A 173 -17.41 -9.47 -16.76
C SER A 173 -16.89 -9.85 -18.15
N SER A 174 -16.50 -11.12 -18.39
CA SER A 174 -15.84 -11.60 -19.63
C SER A 174 -14.53 -10.89 -19.98
N ASP A 175 -13.94 -10.19 -19.01
CA ASP A 175 -12.66 -9.48 -19.16
C ASP A 175 -11.45 -10.36 -18.83
N ALA A 176 -11.70 -11.54 -18.26
CA ALA A 176 -10.67 -12.51 -17.94
C ALA A 176 -10.50 -13.56 -19.05
N LEU A 177 -9.23 -13.82 -19.42
CA LEU A 177 -8.83 -14.82 -20.41
C LEU A 177 -7.76 -15.71 -19.78
N VAL A 178 -7.79 -17.01 -20.10
CA VAL A 178 -6.73 -17.94 -19.70
C VAL A 178 -5.87 -18.24 -20.92
N VAL A 179 -4.55 -18.21 -20.74
CA VAL A 179 -3.58 -18.48 -21.81
C VAL A 179 -2.70 -19.65 -21.39
N GLU A 180 -2.32 -20.48 -22.36
CA GLU A 180 -1.31 -21.51 -22.14
C GLU A 180 0.07 -20.92 -21.86
N ASP A 181 0.94 -21.71 -21.23
CA ASP A 181 2.27 -21.24 -20.88
C ASP A 181 3.08 -20.93 -22.14
N PHE A 182 3.32 -19.63 -22.37
CA PHE A 182 4.02 -19.12 -23.55
C PHE A 182 5.49 -18.77 -23.28
N ALA A 183 5.99 -19.08 -22.08
CA ALA A 183 7.36 -18.78 -21.65
C ALA A 183 8.41 -19.28 -22.65
N HIS A 184 8.26 -20.52 -23.12
CA HIS A 184 9.20 -21.19 -24.01
C HIS A 184 9.44 -20.48 -25.35
N LEU A 185 8.47 -19.69 -25.81
CA LEU A 185 8.56 -19.01 -27.11
C LEU A 185 9.50 -17.79 -27.08
N PHE A 186 9.77 -17.25 -25.89
CA PHE A 186 10.63 -16.08 -25.69
C PHE A 186 12.03 -16.43 -25.21
N ASP A 187 12.36 -17.73 -25.10
CA ASP A 187 13.67 -18.20 -24.60
C ASP A 187 14.84 -17.81 -25.51
N ALA A 188 14.61 -17.72 -26.82
CA ALA A 188 15.67 -17.42 -27.77
C ALA A 188 16.18 -15.97 -27.66
N ARG A 189 15.27 -14.97 -27.69
CA ARG A 189 15.60 -13.53 -27.61
C ARG A 189 14.41 -12.72 -27.10
N PRO A 190 14.61 -11.76 -26.18
CA PRO A 190 13.54 -10.85 -25.75
C PRO A 190 13.17 -9.87 -26.86
N LYS A 191 11.88 -9.84 -27.25
CA LYS A 191 11.37 -9.00 -28.34
C LYS A 191 9.97 -8.48 -28.01
N THR A 192 9.86 -7.16 -27.84
CA THR A 192 8.59 -6.44 -27.58
C THR A 192 7.60 -6.55 -28.74
N LYS A 193 8.08 -6.51 -29.99
CA LYS A 193 7.23 -6.63 -31.20
C LYS A 193 6.48 -7.97 -31.24
N ASP A 194 7.16 -9.05 -30.87
CA ASP A 194 6.59 -10.39 -30.90
C ASP A 194 5.54 -10.54 -29.78
N PHE A 195 5.77 -9.91 -28.62
CA PHE A 195 4.78 -9.85 -27.54
C PHE A 195 3.52 -9.07 -27.94
N ILE A 196 3.67 -7.90 -28.58
CA ILE A 196 2.53 -7.12 -29.09
C ILE A 196 1.75 -7.91 -30.14
N ALA A 197 2.44 -8.69 -30.99
CA ALA A 197 1.78 -9.56 -31.95
C ALA A 197 0.97 -10.67 -31.24
N ALA A 198 1.50 -11.27 -30.17
CA ALA A 198 0.78 -12.27 -29.37
C ALA A 198 -0.46 -11.66 -28.70
N MET A 199 -0.35 -10.48 -28.09
CA MET A 199 -1.50 -9.77 -27.50
C MET A 199 -2.65 -9.57 -28.50
N ARG A 200 -2.32 -9.12 -29.73
CA ARG A 200 -3.31 -8.92 -30.78
C ARG A 200 -4.02 -10.21 -31.19
N ARG A 201 -3.32 -11.35 -31.16
CA ARG A 201 -3.93 -12.68 -31.43
C ARG A 201 -4.94 -13.07 -30.36
N TRP A 202 -4.69 -12.71 -29.11
CA TRP A 202 -5.62 -12.94 -27.99
C TRP A 202 -6.76 -11.93 -27.91
N GLY A 203 -6.86 -11.00 -28.86
CA GLY A 203 -7.87 -9.94 -28.84
C GLY A 203 -7.61 -8.87 -27.78
N LEU A 204 -6.36 -8.73 -27.33
CA LEU A 204 -5.95 -7.67 -26.40
C LEU A 204 -5.44 -6.47 -27.20
N ASP A 205 -6.15 -5.35 -27.07
CA ASP A 205 -5.68 -4.10 -27.64
C ASP A 205 -4.51 -3.55 -26.81
N PRO A 206 -3.37 -3.19 -27.43
CA PRO A 206 -2.20 -2.70 -26.70
C PRO A 206 -2.43 -1.33 -26.05
N LYS A 207 -3.54 -0.66 -26.38
CA LYS A 207 -3.96 0.61 -25.77
C LYS A 207 -4.68 0.40 -24.44
N ASP A 208 -5.32 -0.74 -24.26
CA ASP A 208 -6.07 -1.04 -23.06
C ASP A 208 -5.15 -1.60 -21.98
N LYS A 209 -5.49 -1.28 -20.73
CA LYS A 209 -4.71 -1.76 -19.59
C LYS A 209 -4.95 -3.25 -19.40
N SER A 210 -3.91 -4.06 -19.56
CA SER A 210 -4.00 -5.51 -19.33
C SER A 210 -3.06 -5.95 -18.21
N LEU A 211 -3.58 -6.81 -17.35
CA LEU A 211 -2.84 -7.41 -16.25
C LEU A 211 -2.60 -8.88 -16.56
N PHE A 212 -1.34 -9.31 -16.55
CA PHE A 212 -0.93 -10.70 -16.72
C PHE A 212 -0.50 -11.26 -15.37
N LEU A 213 -1.11 -12.37 -14.94
CA LEU A 213 -0.71 -13.11 -13.76
C LEU A 213 -0.08 -14.44 -14.16
N LEU A 214 1.19 -14.62 -13.80
CA LEU A 214 1.96 -15.86 -14.01
C LEU A 214 2.56 -16.29 -12.68
N THR A 215 2.71 -17.59 -12.44
CA THR A 215 3.41 -18.10 -11.25
C THR A 215 4.86 -17.64 -11.22
N GLU A 216 5.55 -17.78 -12.36
CA GLU A 216 6.92 -17.35 -12.57
C GLU A 216 7.02 -16.52 -13.84
N VAL A 217 7.76 -15.41 -13.76
CA VAL A 217 7.99 -14.53 -14.91
C VAL A 217 9.44 -14.71 -15.37
N PRO A 218 9.69 -15.40 -16.50
CA PRO A 218 11.04 -15.52 -17.03
C PRO A 218 11.56 -14.15 -17.47
N ASP A 219 12.86 -13.91 -17.31
CA ASP A 219 13.49 -12.61 -17.57
C ASP A 219 13.25 -12.12 -19.00
N ASN A 220 13.25 -13.03 -19.98
CA ASN A 220 13.01 -12.69 -21.38
C ASN A 220 11.60 -12.11 -21.61
N VAL A 221 10.58 -12.68 -20.96
CA VAL A 221 9.21 -12.17 -21.03
C VAL A 221 9.11 -10.83 -20.29
N LYS A 222 9.73 -10.72 -19.11
CA LYS A 222 9.78 -9.46 -18.34
C LYS A 222 10.39 -8.31 -19.14
N LEU A 223 11.53 -8.55 -19.80
CA LEU A 223 12.20 -7.57 -20.65
C LEU A 223 11.37 -7.21 -21.88
N SER A 224 10.64 -8.18 -22.45
CA SER A 224 9.75 -7.96 -23.59
C SER A 224 8.50 -7.14 -23.23
N CYS A 225 8.06 -7.17 -21.96
CA CYS A 225 6.86 -6.46 -21.50
C CYS A 225 7.16 -5.11 -20.82
N ARG A 226 8.36 -4.90 -20.26
CA ARG A 226 8.66 -3.71 -19.44
C ARG A 226 8.41 -2.37 -20.15
N ASN A 227 8.58 -2.32 -21.47
CA ASN A 227 8.49 -1.08 -22.23
C ASN A 227 7.04 -0.66 -22.57
N ILE A 228 6.05 -1.50 -22.32
CA ILE A 228 4.67 -1.22 -22.68
C ILE A 228 3.87 -0.80 -21.44
N GLY A 229 3.62 0.51 -21.33
CA GLY A 229 3.11 1.13 -20.10
C GLY A 229 1.66 0.78 -19.73
N THR A 230 0.91 0.17 -20.64
CA THR A 230 -0.45 -0.31 -20.39
C THR A 230 -0.47 -1.72 -19.79
N LEU A 231 0.67 -2.44 -19.80
CA LEU A 231 0.76 -3.76 -19.21
C LEU A 231 1.38 -3.76 -17.82
N LYS A 232 0.84 -4.65 -16.99
CA LYS A 232 1.46 -5.08 -15.75
C LYS A 232 1.62 -6.59 -15.77
N MET A 233 2.83 -7.05 -15.46
CA MET A 233 3.15 -8.46 -15.26
C MET A 233 3.31 -8.66 -13.76
N LEU A 234 2.40 -9.44 -13.15
CA LEU A 234 2.45 -9.74 -11.72
C LEU A 234 2.70 -11.23 -11.49
N THR A 235 3.32 -11.50 -10.36
CA THR A 235 3.42 -12.84 -9.76
C THR A 235 2.46 -12.91 -8.59
N PRO A 236 2.09 -14.12 -8.11
CA PRO A 236 1.30 -14.28 -6.90
C PRO A 236 1.80 -13.48 -5.68
N ARG A 237 3.13 -13.33 -5.56
CA ARG A 237 3.78 -12.56 -4.50
C ARG A 237 3.57 -11.04 -4.62
N THR A 238 3.40 -10.53 -5.83
CA THR A 238 3.29 -9.09 -6.12
C THR A 238 1.87 -8.68 -6.49
N LEU A 239 0.89 -9.57 -6.28
CA LEU A 239 -0.50 -9.35 -6.61
C LEU A 239 -1.14 -8.32 -5.67
N ASN A 240 -1.56 -7.19 -6.24
CA ASN A 240 -2.21 -6.10 -5.51
C ASN A 240 -3.68 -5.95 -5.92
N LEU A 241 -4.51 -5.39 -5.03
CA LEU A 241 -5.91 -5.11 -5.32
C LEU A 241 -6.07 -3.96 -6.31
N PHE A 242 -5.25 -2.91 -6.15
CA PHE A 242 -5.24 -1.77 -7.05
C PHE A 242 -5.01 -2.16 -8.51
N ASP A 243 -4.03 -3.04 -8.77
CA ASP A 243 -3.65 -3.42 -10.14
C ASP A 243 -4.75 -4.21 -10.86
N ILE A 244 -5.50 -5.04 -10.13
CA ILE A 244 -6.64 -5.80 -10.67
C ILE A 244 -7.76 -4.83 -11.07
N LEU A 245 -8.08 -3.86 -10.21
CA LEU A 245 -9.16 -2.90 -10.47
C LEU A 245 -8.80 -1.85 -11.53
N ASP A 246 -7.52 -1.52 -11.69
CA ASP A 246 -7.04 -0.62 -12.74
C ASP A 246 -6.97 -1.28 -14.13
N SER A 247 -6.96 -2.62 -14.19
CA SER A 247 -6.89 -3.37 -15.44
C SER A 247 -8.25 -3.50 -16.11
N ALA A 248 -8.28 -3.33 -17.43
CA ALA A 248 -9.46 -3.58 -18.26
C ALA A 248 -9.57 -5.05 -18.68
N LYS A 249 -8.44 -5.74 -18.87
CA LYS A 249 -8.38 -7.17 -19.20
C LYS A 249 -7.45 -7.91 -18.25
N LEU A 250 -7.89 -9.06 -17.76
CA LEU A 250 -7.13 -9.93 -16.87
C LEU A 250 -6.70 -11.18 -17.64
N VAL A 251 -5.41 -11.46 -17.69
CA VAL A 251 -4.84 -12.61 -18.39
C VAL A 251 -4.17 -13.52 -17.38
N LEU A 252 -4.63 -14.76 -17.29
CA LEU A 252 -4.13 -15.74 -16.33
C LEU A 252 -3.46 -16.91 -17.07
N THR A 253 -2.37 -17.46 -16.55
CA THR A 253 -1.90 -18.78 -16.99
C THR A 253 -2.69 -19.90 -16.32
N LYS A 254 -2.67 -21.11 -16.89
CA LYS A 254 -3.28 -22.30 -16.26
C LYS A 254 -2.76 -22.50 -14.82
N SER A 255 -1.43 -22.41 -14.68
CA SER A 255 -0.73 -22.47 -13.39
C SER A 255 -1.18 -21.39 -12.39
N ALA A 256 -1.48 -20.17 -12.86
CA ALA A 256 -1.98 -19.11 -12.01
C ALA A 256 -3.43 -19.37 -11.55
N VAL A 257 -4.28 -19.94 -12.40
CA VAL A 257 -5.66 -20.33 -12.03
C VAL A 257 -5.64 -21.38 -10.93
N ASP A 258 -4.78 -22.40 -11.05
CA ASP A 258 -4.64 -23.45 -10.02
C ASP A 258 -4.17 -22.87 -8.68
N TYR A 259 -3.22 -21.94 -8.71
CA TYR A 259 -2.76 -21.23 -7.51
C TYR A 259 -3.87 -20.38 -6.87
N LEU A 260 -4.66 -19.66 -7.68
CA LEU A 260 -5.76 -18.85 -7.15
C LEU A 260 -6.84 -19.71 -6.52
N ASN A 261 -7.16 -20.86 -7.13
CA ASN A 261 -8.12 -21.81 -6.59
C ASN A 261 -7.64 -22.42 -5.26
N SER A 262 -6.35 -22.72 -5.11
CA SER A 262 -5.81 -23.28 -3.86
C SER A 262 -5.79 -22.25 -2.72
N MET A 263 -5.39 -21.00 -3.00
CA MET A 263 -5.27 -19.95 -1.98
C MET A 263 -6.61 -19.32 -1.59
N TYR A 264 -7.49 -19.08 -2.55
CA TYR A 264 -8.74 -18.32 -2.34
C TYR A 264 -10.01 -19.17 -2.47
N GLY A 265 -9.88 -20.49 -2.65
CA GLY A 265 -11.01 -21.43 -2.72
C GLY A 265 -11.68 -21.68 -1.37
N GLU A 266 -12.82 -22.37 -1.40
CA GLU A 266 -13.63 -22.76 -0.23
C GLU A 266 -12.93 -23.88 0.59
N GLY A 267 -11.85 -23.55 1.30
CA GLY A 267 -11.16 -24.52 2.18
C GLY A 267 -9.79 -24.10 2.72
N SER A 268 -9.25 -22.94 2.31
CA SER A 268 -7.88 -22.51 2.64
C SER A 268 -7.65 -21.95 4.05
N GLU A 269 -8.55 -22.20 5.01
CA GLU A 269 -8.54 -21.55 6.33
C GLU A 269 -7.40 -22.00 7.26
N LYS A 270 -6.64 -23.03 6.89
CA LYS A 270 -5.67 -23.67 7.79
C LYS A 270 -4.27 -23.06 7.81
N VAL A 271 -3.98 -22.04 7.01
CA VAL A 271 -2.61 -21.49 6.89
C VAL A 271 -2.42 -20.20 7.72
N ASP A 272 -3.49 -19.61 8.26
CA ASP A 272 -3.43 -18.27 8.88
C ASP A 272 -3.16 -18.24 10.38
N ASP A 273 -3.33 -19.36 11.08
CA ASP A 273 -3.22 -19.41 12.54
C ASP A 273 -1.76 -19.63 13.02
N GLU A 274 -0.80 -19.85 12.10
CA GLU A 274 0.61 -20.14 12.43
C GLU A 274 1.62 -19.01 12.11
N GLU A 275 1.22 -17.96 11.38
CA GLU A 275 2.12 -16.84 10.99
C GLU A 275 1.88 -15.53 11.79
N GLU A 276 1.47 -15.63 13.05
CA GLU A 276 1.28 -14.43 13.91
C GLU A 276 2.58 -13.94 14.59
N ASP A 277 3.68 -14.70 14.55
CA ASP A 277 4.89 -14.38 15.33
C ASP A 277 6.11 -13.85 14.53
N GLU A 278 6.18 -13.98 13.20
CA GLU A 278 7.41 -13.61 12.45
C GLU A 278 7.46 -12.15 11.94
N ASP A 279 6.33 -11.45 11.82
CA ASP A 279 6.29 -10.06 11.32
C ASP A 279 6.82 -9.03 12.36
N GLY A 280 6.93 -9.43 13.64
CA GLY A 280 7.43 -8.58 14.72
C GLY A 280 8.95 -8.48 14.80
N GLU A 281 9.66 -9.51 14.34
CA GLU A 281 11.12 -9.58 14.43
C GLU A 281 11.80 -8.77 13.31
N GLN A 282 11.24 -8.75 12.10
CA GLN A 282 11.82 -7.97 10.99
C GLN A 282 11.80 -6.45 11.26
N ALA A 283 10.71 -5.93 11.84
CA ALA A 283 10.59 -4.51 12.19
C ALA A 283 11.50 -4.12 13.37
N ALA A 284 11.72 -5.04 14.33
CA ALA A 284 12.65 -4.84 15.43
C ALA A 284 14.12 -4.85 14.97
N LEU A 285 14.47 -5.70 13.99
CA LEU A 285 15.81 -5.74 13.41
C LEU A 285 16.13 -4.51 12.55
N GLU A 286 15.15 -3.95 11.82
CA GLU A 286 15.32 -2.66 11.12
C GLU A 286 15.39 -1.47 12.10
N ALA A 287 14.65 -1.48 13.20
CA ALA A 287 14.74 -0.45 14.25
C ALA A 287 16.10 -0.49 14.97
N ALA A 288 16.61 -1.69 15.29
CA ALA A 288 17.93 -1.87 15.89
C ALA A 288 19.08 -1.45 14.96
N ALA A 289 18.93 -1.62 13.63
CA ALA A 289 19.92 -1.15 12.66
C ALA A 289 20.00 0.38 12.58
N VAL A 290 18.88 1.09 12.75
CA VAL A 290 18.85 2.56 12.83
C VAL A 290 19.49 3.07 14.14
N GLU A 291 19.31 2.33 15.24
CA GLU A 291 19.89 2.67 16.54
C GLU A 291 21.41 2.45 16.60
N MET A 292 21.92 1.41 15.91
CA MET A 292 23.36 1.12 15.79
C MET A 292 24.12 2.14 14.93
N ILE A 293 23.45 2.80 13.99
CA ILE A 293 24.03 3.91 13.20
C ILE A 293 24.07 5.20 14.02
N GLY A 294 23.11 5.41 14.95
CA GLY A 294 23.08 6.57 15.85
C GLY A 294 24.09 6.50 17.02
N CYS A 295 24.45 5.29 17.47
CA CYS A 295 25.28 5.11 18.67
C CYS A 295 26.80 5.30 18.44
N ARG A 296 27.25 5.44 17.18
CA ARG A 296 28.67 5.63 16.84
C ARG A 296 29.17 7.08 17.00
N ALA A 297 28.29 8.03 17.33
CA ALA A 297 28.63 9.45 17.47
C ALA A 297 28.91 9.93 18.92
N SER A 298 28.79 9.06 19.94
CA SER A 298 29.00 9.47 21.33
C SER A 298 29.66 8.38 22.16
N ARG A 299 30.99 8.34 22.14
CA ARG A 299 31.78 7.88 23.29
C ARG A 299 33.20 8.42 23.17
N ASN A 300 33.40 9.55 23.84
CA ASN A 300 34.71 10.08 24.21
C ASN A 300 34.89 9.82 25.72
N GLU A 301 36.16 9.68 26.12
CA GLU A 301 36.72 9.65 27.49
C GLU A 301 37.06 8.27 28.13
N ASN A 302 38.39 8.10 28.30
CA ASN A 302 39.15 7.47 29.39
C ASN A 302 39.47 5.94 29.39
N LEU A 303 40.64 5.64 28.78
CA LEU A 303 41.79 4.71 29.09
C LEU A 303 41.69 3.68 30.27
N PRO A 304 42.44 2.54 30.25
CA PRO A 304 43.86 2.47 29.85
C PRO A 304 44.34 1.25 29.01
N THR A 305 45.61 1.42 28.64
CA THR A 305 46.55 0.68 27.79
C THR A 305 46.76 -0.82 28.09
N CYS A 306 46.86 -1.62 27.02
CA CYS A 306 47.90 -2.66 26.88
C CYS A 306 48.12 -3.05 25.41
N ASP A 307 49.38 -3.35 25.12
CA ASP A 307 50.07 -3.28 23.83
C ASP A 307 49.88 -4.47 22.85
N ALA A 308 50.20 -4.17 21.58
CA ALA A 308 50.96 -5.02 20.64
C ALA A 308 50.30 -6.19 19.88
N ALA A 309 49.08 -6.06 19.32
CA ALA A 309 48.58 -7.05 18.33
C ALA A 309 47.82 -6.49 17.10
N ALA A 310 47.66 -5.17 16.94
CA ALA A 310 46.73 -4.62 15.94
C ALA A 310 47.34 -4.09 14.62
N ASP A 311 48.67 -4.06 14.46
CA ASP A 311 49.29 -3.39 13.30
C ASP A 311 49.61 -4.26 12.07
N LYS A 312 49.46 -5.59 12.16
CA LYS A 312 49.70 -6.47 10.99
C LYS A 312 48.45 -6.72 10.13
N SER A 313 47.26 -6.69 10.73
CA SER A 313 46.00 -6.92 10.00
C SER A 313 45.55 -5.71 9.17
N ARG A 314 45.87 -4.49 9.61
CA ARG A 314 45.50 -3.25 8.89
C ARG A 314 46.36 -3.01 7.64
N CYS A 315 47.62 -3.45 7.65
CA CYS A 315 48.54 -3.29 6.51
C CYS A 315 48.30 -4.33 5.38
N MET A 316 47.64 -5.46 5.65
CA MET A 316 47.28 -6.45 4.61
C MET A 316 46.00 -6.07 3.85
N ILE A 317 45.04 -5.42 4.50
CA ILE A 317 43.78 -4.99 3.88
C ILE A 317 44.03 -3.84 2.89
N ASP A 318 44.86 -2.86 3.26
CA ASP A 318 45.19 -1.72 2.38
C ASP A 318 46.03 -2.11 1.14
N LYS A 319 46.81 -3.20 1.21
CA LYS A 319 47.54 -3.74 0.06
C LYS A 319 46.65 -4.54 -0.90
N GLY A 320 45.58 -5.16 -0.39
CA GLY A 320 44.57 -5.84 -1.20
C GLY A 320 43.72 -4.88 -2.02
N GLU A 321 43.30 -3.76 -1.43
CA GLU A 321 42.44 -2.77 -2.10
C GLU A 321 43.16 -1.98 -3.21
N LYS A 322 44.46 -1.71 -3.07
CA LYS A 322 45.25 -1.06 -4.14
C LYS A 322 45.40 -1.95 -5.38
N LYS A 323 45.61 -3.26 -5.20
CA LYS A 323 45.80 -4.22 -6.31
C LYS A 323 44.51 -4.44 -7.13
N VAL A 324 43.34 -4.39 -6.49
CA VAL A 324 42.03 -4.48 -7.17
C VAL A 324 41.67 -3.18 -7.90
N ARG A 325 42.11 -2.02 -7.39
CA ARG A 325 41.86 -0.72 -8.02
C ARG A 325 42.72 -0.48 -9.27
N GLU A 326 43.92 -1.07 -9.32
CA GLU A 326 44.83 -1.00 -10.46
C GLU A 326 44.34 -1.89 -11.62
N GLN A 327 43.90 -3.13 -11.34
CA GLN A 327 43.29 -4.01 -12.36
C GLN A 327 41.97 -3.48 -12.95
N ARG A 328 41.23 -2.63 -12.20
CA ARG A 328 40.03 -1.94 -12.70
C ARG A 328 40.33 -0.74 -13.61
N LYS A 329 41.53 -0.16 -13.52
CA LYS A 329 41.96 0.94 -14.41
C LYS A 329 42.42 0.40 -15.77
N ASP A 330 43.12 -0.73 -15.79
CA ASP A 330 43.61 -1.37 -17.03
C ASP A 330 42.48 -1.97 -17.89
N ARG A 331 41.38 -2.41 -17.27
CA ARG A 331 40.16 -2.81 -18.00
C ARG A 331 39.38 -1.63 -18.59
N ARG A 332 39.56 -0.41 -18.06
CA ARG A 332 38.92 0.80 -18.62
C ARG A 332 39.72 1.41 -19.76
N SER A 333 41.05 1.30 -19.77
CA SER A 333 41.87 1.80 -20.89
C SER A 333 41.74 0.93 -22.15
N ASN A 334 41.58 -0.40 -22.02
CA ASN A 334 41.46 -1.30 -23.18
C ASN A 334 40.08 -1.28 -23.86
N ASN A 335 39.04 -0.70 -23.24
CA ASN A 335 37.71 -0.55 -23.84
C ASN A 335 37.48 0.84 -24.48
N LEU A 336 38.44 1.77 -24.37
CA LEU A 336 38.33 3.11 -24.96
C LEU A 336 39.02 3.25 -26.32
N SER A 337 39.63 2.18 -26.87
CA SER A 337 40.30 2.22 -28.17
C SER A 337 39.45 1.70 -29.35
N THR A 338 38.16 1.40 -29.18
CA THR A 338 37.31 0.82 -30.24
C THR A 338 36.00 1.57 -30.51
N VAL A 339 35.99 2.90 -30.39
CA VAL A 339 34.90 3.72 -30.95
C VAL A 339 35.46 5.01 -31.55
N CYS A 340 35.91 4.93 -32.80
CA CYS A 340 36.17 6.08 -33.66
C CYS A 340 35.07 6.17 -34.74
N LEU A 341 34.54 7.40 -34.87
CA LEU A 341 34.03 8.06 -36.07
C LEU A 341 32.59 7.76 -36.57
N SER A 342 31.67 8.69 -36.29
CA SER A 342 30.96 9.47 -37.33
C SER A 342 30.23 10.69 -36.72
N PRO A 343 30.24 11.88 -37.36
CA PRO A 343 29.51 13.05 -36.90
C PRO A 343 28.16 13.16 -37.62
N PHE A 344 27.06 13.35 -36.88
CA PHE A 344 25.78 13.72 -37.47
C PHE A 344 25.30 15.05 -36.88
N SER A 345 25.37 16.06 -37.73
CA SER A 345 24.81 17.40 -37.60
C SER A 345 23.29 17.36 -37.51
N PHE A 346 22.69 18.20 -36.66
CA PHE A 346 21.27 18.54 -36.79
C PHE A 346 21.04 20.04 -36.63
N LEU A 347 20.51 20.62 -37.70
CA LEU A 347 20.07 22.01 -37.82
C LEU A 347 18.78 22.26 -37.03
N ARG A 348 18.63 23.54 -36.67
CA ARG A 348 17.38 24.20 -36.29
C ARG A 348 16.34 24.08 -37.42
N ASN A 349 15.10 23.80 -37.05
CA ASN A 349 13.94 24.67 -37.24
C ASN A 349 12.78 24.21 -36.36
#